data_AF-A0A7W2IW36-F1
#
_entry.id   AF-A0A7W2IW36-F1
#
_cell.length_a   1.000
_cell.length_b   1.000
_cell.length_c   1.000
_cell.angle_alpha   90.00
_cell.angle_beta   90.00
_cell.angle_gamma   90.00
#
_symmetry.space_group_name_H-M   'P 1'
#
loop_
_entity.id
_entity.type
_entity.pdbx_description
1 polymer ?
#
loop_
_entity_poly.entity_id
_entity_poly.type
_entity_poly.pdbx_seq_one_letter_code
_entity_poly.pdbx_strand_id
1 'polypeptide(L)'
;MKYDDLGDGWSKVTVLNPETSDFYNRYYYKRVKAKRVEITTPKAQVLASYTLIEKDLRSVAVWLNEIESMMKADVKLVQDPKNRKSDHDRTRYNLIKGLFVAALTFYAKCFATCEGRKVKLEKKNLDEDFRKKHQSAIDMRNNFAAHSGAEKVEKVKVVLALDTKRRKGAVPYFTRELGQPDTYTLENLAEFRGLVEHVKSFVDGKIDTLNKKVLEDDIISKGGDYWYKET
;
A
#
# COMPACT_ATOMS: atom_id res chain seq x y z
N MET A 1 29.96 -9.00 -9.20
CA MET A 1 29.07 -8.19 -8.35
C MET A 1 28.20 -7.37 -9.29
N LYS A 2 26.87 -7.47 -9.21
CA LYS A 2 25.94 -6.72 -10.08
C LYS A 2 25.77 -5.32 -9.48
N TYR A 3 26.02 -4.30 -10.29
CA TYR A 3 25.85 -2.90 -9.90
C TYR A 3 24.48 -2.44 -10.36
N ASP A 4 23.76 -1.73 -9.50
CA ASP A 4 22.57 -0.99 -9.90
C ASP A 4 23.03 0.34 -10.48
N ASP A 5 22.71 0.60 -11.76
CA ASP A 5 22.98 1.86 -12.41
C ASP A 5 22.02 2.93 -11.87
N LEU A 6 22.58 4.07 -11.45
CA LEU A 6 21.84 5.20 -10.90
C LEU A 6 21.79 6.39 -11.89
N GLY A 7 22.44 6.27 -13.05
CA GLY A 7 22.59 7.36 -14.01
C GLY A 7 23.77 8.28 -13.68
N ASP A 8 24.14 9.14 -14.63
CA ASP A 8 25.20 10.16 -14.49
C ASP A 8 26.56 9.64 -14.02
N GLY A 9 26.85 8.36 -14.33
CA GLY A 9 28.07 7.68 -13.92
C GLY A 9 28.07 7.17 -12.48
N TRP A 10 26.96 7.31 -11.75
CA TRP A 10 26.76 6.72 -10.43
C TRP A 10 26.24 5.30 -10.52
N SER A 11 26.70 4.44 -9.61
CA SER A 11 26.15 3.11 -9.41
C SER A 11 26.23 2.72 -7.94
N LYS A 12 25.47 1.71 -7.53
CA LYS A 12 25.54 1.17 -6.17
C LYS A 12 25.57 -0.34 -6.12
N VAL A 13 26.00 -0.85 -4.97
CA VAL A 13 25.75 -2.23 -4.56
C VAL A 13 25.21 -2.24 -3.14
N THR A 14 24.10 -2.96 -2.93
CA THR A 14 23.55 -3.20 -1.60
C THR A 14 24.38 -4.27 -0.89
N VAL A 15 24.81 -3.99 0.33
CA VAL A 15 25.60 -4.90 1.16
C VAL A 15 24.81 -5.22 2.42
N LEU A 16 24.65 -6.51 2.71
CA LEU A 16 24.14 -7.02 3.98
C LEU A 16 25.31 -7.21 4.93
N ASN A 17 25.24 -6.61 6.11
CA ASN A 17 26.14 -6.94 7.21
C ASN A 17 25.64 -8.24 7.87
N PRO A 18 26.38 -9.37 7.79
CA PRO A 18 25.92 -10.64 8.34
C PRO A 18 25.81 -10.64 9.87
N GLU A 19 26.54 -9.76 10.57
CA GLU A 19 26.54 -9.70 12.03
C GLU A 19 25.36 -8.89 12.57
N THR A 20 25.04 -7.77 11.94
CA THR A 20 23.95 -6.88 12.40
C THR A 20 22.64 -7.12 11.68
N SER A 21 22.65 -7.87 10.56
CA SER A 21 21.52 -7.98 9.62
C SER A 21 21.08 -6.64 8.99
N ASP A 22 21.90 -5.59 9.12
CA ASP A 22 21.63 -4.30 8.47
C ASP A 22 22.07 -4.29 7.02
N PHE A 23 21.40 -3.46 6.24
CA PHE A 23 21.74 -3.20 4.84
C PHE A 23 22.27 -1.78 4.69
N TYR A 24 23.34 -1.63 3.91
CA TYR A 24 23.80 -0.32 3.46
C TYR A 24 24.23 -0.38 1.99
N ASN A 25 24.24 0.77 1.33
CA ASN A 25 24.68 0.87 -0.06
C ASN A 25 26.14 1.32 -0.11
N ARG A 26 26.95 0.61 -0.90
CA ARG A 26 28.23 1.14 -1.38
C ARG A 26 27.99 1.83 -2.71
N TYR A 27 28.40 3.09 -2.80
CA TYR A 27 28.24 3.89 -4.01
C TYR A 27 29.56 3.95 -4.78
N TYR A 28 29.46 4.12 -6.09
CA TYR A 28 30.58 4.24 -7.00
C TYR A 28 30.30 5.35 -8.00
N TYR A 29 31.29 6.19 -8.28
CA TYR A 29 31.24 7.18 -9.35
C TYR A 29 32.29 6.82 -10.40
N LYS A 30 31.85 6.62 -11.65
CA LYS A 30 32.71 6.16 -12.77
C LYS A 30 33.57 4.96 -12.38
N ARG A 31 32.94 3.98 -11.73
CA ARG A 31 33.53 2.72 -11.21
C ARG A 31 34.53 2.86 -10.04
N VAL A 32 34.77 4.07 -9.55
CA VAL A 32 35.58 4.31 -8.34
C VAL A 32 34.68 4.34 -7.12
N LYS A 33 35.04 3.61 -6.05
CA LYS A 33 34.27 3.58 -4.81
C LYS A 33 34.14 5.00 -4.25
N ALA A 34 32.92 5.46 -4.09
CA ALA A 34 32.61 6.76 -3.52
C ALA A 34 32.52 6.69 -2.00
N LYS A 35 32.79 7.83 -1.35
CA LYS A 35 32.54 8.02 0.07
C LYS A 35 31.04 8.11 0.31
N ARG A 36 30.54 7.40 1.32
CA ARG A 36 29.16 7.51 1.81
C ARG A 36 29.20 8.25 3.14
N VAL A 37 28.38 9.29 3.26
CA VAL A 37 28.12 9.98 4.53
C VAL A 37 26.62 9.95 4.76
N GLU A 38 26.21 9.66 6.00
CA GLU A 38 24.80 9.67 6.38
C GLU A 38 24.39 11.06 6.84
N ILE A 39 23.33 11.61 6.24
CA ILE A 39 22.81 12.92 6.59
C ILE A 39 21.71 12.76 7.64
N THR A 40 21.99 13.18 8.87
CA THR A 40 21.13 12.95 10.04
C THR A 40 20.40 14.20 10.54
N THR A 41 20.40 15.29 9.75
CA THR A 41 19.74 16.55 10.12
C THR A 41 18.22 16.38 10.29
N PRO A 42 17.55 17.28 11.04
CA PRO A 42 16.10 17.21 11.20
C PRO A 42 15.32 17.18 9.89
N LYS A 43 15.75 17.94 8.86
CA LYS A 43 15.10 17.93 7.53
C LYS A 43 15.30 16.61 6.81
N ALA A 44 16.51 16.03 6.88
CA ALA A 44 16.79 14.72 6.30
C ALA A 44 15.96 13.60 6.95
N GLN A 45 15.75 13.66 8.27
CA GLN A 45 14.87 12.70 8.97
C GLN A 45 13.40 12.83 8.55
N VAL A 46 12.92 14.06 8.30
CA VAL A 46 11.57 14.31 7.78
C VAL A 46 11.45 13.80 6.34
N LEU A 47 12.45 14.05 5.49
CA LEU A 47 12.53 13.51 4.13
C LEU A 47 12.46 11.97 4.14
N ALA A 48 13.27 11.31 4.95
CA ALA A 48 13.24 9.85 5.11
C ALA A 48 11.86 9.35 5.54
N SER A 49 11.17 10.07 6.44
CA SER A 49 9.82 9.72 6.86
C SER A 49 8.80 9.79 5.72
N TYR A 50 8.88 10.81 4.85
CA TYR A 50 8.05 10.90 3.65
C TYR A 50 8.42 9.83 2.61
N THR A 51 9.69 9.48 2.44
CA THR A 51 10.12 8.37 1.57
C THR A 51 9.49 7.04 2.00
N LEU A 52 9.33 6.80 3.30
CA LEU A 52 8.63 5.62 3.80
C LEU A 52 7.13 5.63 3.50
N ILE A 53 6.49 6.81 3.51
CA ILE A 53 5.09 6.98 3.10
C ILE A 53 4.94 6.72 1.60
N GLU A 54 5.80 7.32 0.76
CA GLU A 54 5.83 7.10 -0.68
C GLU A 54 5.97 5.60 -1.00
N LYS A 55 6.89 4.91 -0.33
CA LYS A 55 7.09 3.46 -0.51
C LYS A 55 5.82 2.69 -0.22
N ASP A 56 5.10 3.03 0.86
CA ASP A 56 3.85 2.35 1.21
C ASP A 56 2.76 2.62 0.14
N LEU A 57 2.62 3.87 -0.34
CA LEU A 57 1.68 4.23 -1.41
C LEU A 57 2.01 3.57 -2.75
N ARG A 58 3.30 3.44 -3.09
CA ARG A 58 3.74 2.71 -4.28
C ARG A 58 3.35 1.24 -4.21
N SER A 59 3.50 0.59 -3.05
CA SER A 59 3.03 -0.78 -2.85
C SER A 59 1.51 -0.88 -3.03
N VAL A 60 0.74 0.05 -2.46
CA VAL A 60 -0.72 0.11 -2.64
C VAL A 60 -1.09 0.20 -4.11
N ALA A 61 -0.48 1.10 -4.88
CA ALA A 61 -0.74 1.25 -6.31
C ALA A 61 -0.48 -0.05 -7.10
N VAL A 62 0.64 -0.72 -6.83
CA VAL A 62 0.98 -2.01 -7.46
C VAL A 62 -0.09 -3.06 -7.16
N TRP A 63 -0.51 -3.20 -5.91
CA TRP A 63 -1.53 -4.19 -5.53
C TRP A 63 -2.90 -3.88 -6.13
N LEU A 64 -3.30 -2.61 -6.21
CA LEU A 64 -4.55 -2.22 -6.85
C LEU A 64 -4.55 -2.49 -8.37
N ASN A 65 -3.40 -2.39 -9.03
CA ASN A 65 -3.26 -2.74 -10.44
C ASN A 65 -3.34 -4.27 -10.63
N GLU A 66 -2.71 -5.04 -9.75
CA GLU A 66 -2.75 -6.50 -9.80
C GLU A 66 -4.18 -7.04 -9.54
N ILE A 67 -4.89 -6.46 -8.57
CA ILE A 67 -6.30 -6.76 -8.30
C ILE A 67 -7.14 -6.51 -9.55
N GLU A 68 -7.01 -5.35 -10.19
CA GLU A 68 -7.78 -5.03 -11.39
C GLU A 68 -7.44 -5.99 -12.54
N SER A 69 -6.17 -6.33 -12.74
CA SER A 69 -5.72 -7.32 -13.72
C SER A 69 -6.42 -8.67 -13.51
N MET A 70 -6.37 -9.20 -12.28
CA MET A 70 -7.02 -10.47 -11.93
C MET A 70 -8.55 -10.44 -12.09
N MET A 71 -9.19 -9.31 -11.78
CA MET A 71 -10.63 -9.16 -11.95
C MET A 71 -11.02 -9.06 -13.43
N LYS A 72 -10.24 -8.36 -14.27
CA LYS A 72 -10.48 -8.27 -15.72
C LYS A 72 -10.23 -9.58 -16.46
N ALA A 73 -9.41 -10.47 -15.90
CA ALA A 73 -9.24 -11.82 -16.43
C ALA A 73 -10.50 -12.69 -16.26
N ASP A 74 -11.45 -12.28 -15.41
CA ASP A 74 -12.76 -12.92 -15.31
C ASP A 74 -13.71 -12.41 -16.39
N VAL A 75 -13.82 -13.19 -17.46
CA VAL A 75 -14.66 -12.89 -18.63
C VAL A 75 -16.13 -12.64 -18.25
N LYS A 76 -16.65 -13.34 -17.23
CA LYS A 76 -18.06 -13.18 -16.81
C LYS A 76 -18.27 -11.85 -16.10
N LEU A 77 -17.31 -11.45 -15.25
CA LEU A 77 -17.34 -10.16 -14.57
C LEU A 77 -17.25 -8.99 -15.56
N VAL A 78 -16.43 -9.13 -16.61
CA VAL A 78 -16.29 -8.11 -17.66
C VAL A 78 -17.56 -7.97 -18.48
N GLN A 79 -18.21 -9.09 -18.82
CA GLN A 79 -19.46 -9.08 -19.62
C GLN A 79 -20.69 -8.64 -18.83
N ASP A 80 -20.75 -8.96 -17.53
CA ASP A 80 -21.79 -8.48 -16.62
C ASP A 80 -21.19 -8.08 -15.26
N PRO A 81 -20.90 -6.79 -15.06
CA PRO A 81 -20.36 -6.26 -13.80
C PRO A 81 -21.26 -6.48 -12.58
N LYS A 82 -22.55 -6.83 -12.78
CA LYS A 82 -23.49 -7.17 -11.71
C LYS A 82 -23.49 -8.65 -11.36
N ASN A 83 -22.85 -9.50 -12.17
CA ASN A 83 -22.75 -10.94 -11.94
C ASN A 83 -21.70 -11.24 -10.86
N ARG A 84 -22.03 -10.90 -9.61
CA ARG A 84 -21.22 -11.13 -8.41
C ARG A 84 -21.30 -12.59 -7.93
N LYS A 85 -21.62 -13.54 -8.79
CA LYS A 85 -21.54 -14.95 -8.40
C LYS A 85 -20.07 -15.22 -8.11
N SER A 86 -19.75 -15.41 -6.83
CA SER A 86 -18.47 -15.98 -6.37
C SER A 86 -18.16 -17.15 -7.29
N ASP A 87 -17.27 -16.97 -8.25
CA ASP A 87 -16.89 -18.04 -9.14
C ASP A 87 -16.22 -19.14 -8.29
N HIS A 88 -16.16 -20.36 -8.82
CA HIS A 88 -15.53 -21.48 -8.13
C HIS A 88 -14.01 -21.29 -7.97
N ASP A 89 -13.40 -20.26 -8.57
CA ASP A 89 -11.98 -19.91 -8.41
C ASP A 89 -11.72 -19.17 -7.09
N ARG A 90 -11.91 -19.89 -5.98
CA ARG A 90 -11.63 -19.37 -4.63
C ARG A 90 -10.16 -18.99 -4.47
N THR A 91 -9.23 -19.61 -5.18
CA THR A 91 -7.80 -19.28 -5.11
C THR A 91 -7.54 -17.85 -5.56
N ARG A 92 -8.07 -17.46 -6.74
CA ARG A 92 -7.96 -16.09 -7.24
C ARG A 92 -8.56 -15.08 -6.27
N TYR A 93 -9.81 -15.31 -5.85
CA TYR A 93 -10.50 -14.36 -4.99
C TYR A 93 -9.92 -14.26 -3.58
N ASN A 94 -9.32 -15.34 -3.04
CA ASN A 94 -8.57 -15.27 -1.80
C ASN A 94 -7.31 -14.41 -1.94
N LEU A 95 -6.59 -14.50 -3.06
CA LEU A 95 -5.42 -13.65 -3.34
C LEU A 95 -5.84 -12.18 -3.49
N ILE A 96 -6.89 -11.92 -4.27
CA ILE A 96 -7.45 -10.58 -4.43
C ILE A 96 -7.81 -10.00 -3.05
N LYS A 97 -8.54 -10.76 -2.21
CA LYS A 97 -8.89 -10.34 -0.85
C LYS A 97 -7.66 -10.00 0.00
N GLY A 98 -6.63 -10.86 -0.05
CA GLY A 98 -5.37 -10.64 0.66
C GLY A 98 -4.67 -9.34 0.25
N LEU A 99 -4.52 -9.11 -1.07
CA LEU A 99 -3.94 -7.88 -1.62
C LEU A 99 -4.77 -6.65 -1.26
N PHE A 100 -6.10 -6.77 -1.28
CA PHE A 100 -6.99 -5.65 -0.97
C PHE A 100 -6.90 -5.23 0.50
N VAL A 101 -6.88 -6.21 1.41
CA VAL A 101 -6.64 -5.97 2.85
C VAL A 101 -5.26 -5.32 3.07
N ALA A 102 -4.23 -5.79 2.36
CA ALA A 102 -2.89 -5.19 2.43
C ALA A 102 -2.89 -3.74 1.94
N ALA A 103 -3.55 -3.46 0.81
CA ALA A 103 -3.69 -2.12 0.22
C ALA A 103 -4.37 -1.14 1.19
N LEU A 104 -5.52 -1.54 1.76
CA LEU A 104 -6.22 -0.75 2.77
C LEU A 104 -5.36 -0.49 4.01
N THR A 105 -4.62 -1.51 4.47
CA THR A 105 -3.77 -1.41 5.66
C THR A 105 -2.59 -0.45 5.44
N PHE A 106 -1.89 -0.57 4.32
CA PHE A 106 -0.74 0.29 4.00
C PHE A 106 -1.18 1.72 3.70
N TYR A 107 -2.33 1.91 3.07
CA TYR A 107 -2.94 3.23 2.91
C TYR A 107 -3.23 3.87 4.27
N ALA A 108 -3.96 3.17 5.16
CA ALA A 108 -4.30 3.69 6.48
C ALA A 108 -3.06 3.99 7.34
N LYS A 109 -2.01 3.18 7.23
CA LYS A 109 -0.71 3.40 7.88
C LYS A 109 -0.09 4.76 7.53
N CYS A 110 -0.36 5.32 6.35
CA CYS A 110 0.15 6.64 5.97
C CYS A 110 -0.45 7.79 6.82
N PHE A 111 -1.64 7.57 7.41
CA PHE A 111 -2.37 8.55 8.22
C PHE A 111 -2.32 8.24 9.72
N ALA A 112 -1.78 7.09 10.11
CA ALA A 112 -1.65 6.67 11.50
C ALA A 112 -0.34 7.19 12.11
N THR A 113 -0.38 7.51 13.40
CA THR A 113 0.84 7.78 14.18
C THR A 113 1.57 6.47 14.47
N CYS A 114 2.89 6.44 14.33
CA CYS A 114 3.72 5.32 14.78
C CYS A 114 5.10 5.80 15.25
N GLU A 115 5.69 5.14 16.24
CA GLU A 115 6.96 5.58 16.86
C GLU A 115 8.14 5.57 15.86
N GLY A 116 8.12 4.63 14.92
CA GLY A 116 9.16 4.49 13.90
C GLY A 116 9.09 5.49 12.73
N ARG A 117 8.06 6.35 12.66
CA ARG A 117 7.90 7.36 11.60
C ARG A 117 7.41 8.67 12.20
N LYS A 118 8.26 9.69 12.20
CA LYS A 118 7.98 11.00 12.82
C LYS A 118 6.93 11.84 12.06
N VAL A 119 6.49 11.40 10.88
CA VAL A 119 5.53 12.10 10.03
C VAL A 119 4.35 11.19 9.73
N LYS A 120 3.15 11.76 9.77
CA LYS A 120 1.92 11.18 9.22
C LYS A 120 1.25 12.18 8.29
N LEU A 121 0.41 11.66 7.40
CA LEU A 121 -0.51 12.46 6.62
C LEU A 121 -1.74 12.81 7.45
N GLU A 122 -2.33 13.96 7.14
CA GLU A 122 -3.55 14.46 7.74
C GLU A 122 -4.63 14.60 6.67
N LYS A 123 -5.90 14.47 7.06
CA LYS A 123 -7.04 14.60 6.13
C LYS A 123 -7.05 15.95 5.38
N LYS A 124 -6.50 17.00 6.00
CA LYS A 124 -6.33 18.33 5.39
C LYS A 124 -5.31 18.38 4.25
N ASN A 125 -4.46 17.36 4.11
CA ASN A 125 -3.56 17.22 2.98
C ASN A 125 -4.29 16.72 1.72
N LEU A 126 -5.56 16.35 1.84
CA LEU A 126 -6.41 15.90 0.74
C LEU A 126 -7.31 17.04 0.26
N ASP A 127 -7.48 17.10 -1.06
CA ASP A 127 -8.47 17.95 -1.67
C ASP A 127 -9.86 17.50 -1.24
N GLU A 128 -10.82 18.41 -1.26
CA GLU A 128 -12.14 18.21 -0.68
C GLU A 128 -12.85 16.98 -1.24
N ASP A 129 -12.74 16.76 -2.55
CA ASP A 129 -13.30 15.61 -3.27
C ASP A 129 -12.73 14.26 -2.81
N PHE A 130 -11.49 14.25 -2.32
CA PHE A 130 -10.82 13.04 -1.83
C PHE A 130 -11.06 12.77 -0.35
N ARG A 131 -11.58 13.74 0.42
CA ARG A 131 -11.82 13.56 1.86
C ARG A 131 -12.90 12.53 2.17
N LYS A 132 -13.94 12.45 1.33
CA LYS A 132 -14.98 11.43 1.44
C LYS A 132 -14.44 10.05 1.08
N LYS A 133 -13.71 9.96 -0.04
CA LYS A 133 -13.05 8.72 -0.50
C LYS A 133 -12.07 8.18 0.55
N HIS A 134 -11.32 9.06 1.21
CA HIS A 134 -10.47 8.71 2.34
C HIS A 134 -11.25 8.09 3.48
N GLN A 135 -12.36 8.73 3.90
CA GLN A 135 -13.18 8.17 4.97
C GLN A 135 -13.69 6.77 4.60
N SER A 136 -14.19 6.62 3.38
CA SER A 136 -14.62 5.31 2.85
C SER A 136 -13.49 4.28 2.95
N ALA A 137 -12.26 4.60 2.51
CA ALA A 137 -11.12 3.69 2.60
C ALA A 137 -10.74 3.31 4.04
N ILE A 138 -10.86 4.24 5.00
CA ILE A 138 -10.62 3.94 6.42
C ILE A 138 -11.72 3.03 7.00
N ASP A 139 -12.98 3.31 6.68
CA ASP A 139 -14.12 2.50 7.13
C ASP A 139 -14.02 1.07 6.57
N MET A 140 -13.62 0.95 5.29
CA MET A 140 -13.32 -0.31 4.64
C MET A 140 -12.24 -1.11 5.36
N ARG A 141 -11.11 -0.45 5.65
CA ARG A 141 -10.02 -1.08 6.41
C ARG A 141 -10.54 -1.63 7.72
N ASN A 142 -11.38 -0.88 8.42
CA ASN A 142 -11.94 -1.33 9.68
C ASN A 142 -12.85 -2.56 9.49
N ASN A 143 -13.70 -2.56 8.48
CA ASN A 143 -14.60 -3.68 8.16
C ASN A 143 -13.85 -4.95 7.71
N PHE A 144 -12.78 -4.83 6.91
CA PHE A 144 -12.06 -5.96 6.33
C PHE A 144 -10.86 -6.45 7.16
N ALA A 145 -10.19 -5.56 7.91
CA ALA A 145 -8.92 -5.87 8.57
C ALA A 145 -8.97 -5.77 10.10
N ALA A 146 -9.97 -5.11 10.68
CA ALA A 146 -10.08 -4.95 12.14
C ALA A 146 -11.29 -5.71 12.70
N HIS A 147 -12.50 -5.15 12.61
CA HIS A 147 -13.75 -5.77 13.10
C HIS A 147 -14.99 -5.19 12.38
N SER A 148 -15.99 -6.03 12.10
CA SER A 148 -17.27 -5.69 11.47
C SER A 148 -18.22 -4.97 12.44
N GLY A 149 -17.89 -3.73 12.81
CA GLY A 149 -18.64 -2.99 13.85
C GLY A 149 -19.78 -2.08 13.32
N ALA A 150 -19.62 -1.47 12.15
CA ALA A 150 -20.54 -0.41 11.70
C ALA A 150 -21.38 -0.80 10.48
N GLU A 151 -20.78 -1.46 9.48
CA GLU A 151 -21.48 -1.94 8.29
C GLU A 151 -21.52 -3.48 8.30
N LYS A 152 -22.72 -4.05 8.06
CA LYS A 152 -22.91 -5.52 7.93
C LYS A 152 -22.39 -6.03 6.58
N VAL A 153 -21.09 -5.85 6.34
CA VAL A 153 -20.37 -6.30 5.14
C VAL A 153 -20.30 -7.83 5.10
N GLU A 154 -20.11 -8.45 6.26
CA GLU A 154 -20.24 -9.90 6.45
C GLU A 154 -21.67 -10.23 6.91
N LYS A 155 -22.31 -11.20 6.24
CA LYS A 155 -23.64 -11.69 6.60
C LYS A 155 -23.56 -13.18 6.86
N VAL A 156 -23.80 -13.58 8.10
CA VAL A 156 -23.96 -14.98 8.47
C VAL A 156 -25.43 -15.23 8.77
N LYS A 157 -25.98 -16.30 8.16
CA LYS A 157 -27.31 -16.81 8.48
C LYS A 157 -27.22 -18.28 8.81
N VAL A 158 -28.00 -18.70 9.78
CA VAL A 158 -28.24 -20.11 10.05
C VAL A 158 -29.53 -20.47 9.32
N VAL A 159 -29.48 -21.49 8.48
CA VAL A 159 -30.61 -21.85 7.61
C VAL A 159 -30.95 -23.33 7.76
N LEU A 160 -32.24 -23.62 7.58
CA LEU A 160 -32.77 -24.97 7.50
C LEU A 160 -33.35 -25.16 6.09
N ALA A 161 -32.79 -26.10 5.34
CA ALA A 161 -33.32 -26.50 4.04
C ALA A 161 -34.21 -27.73 4.21
N LEU A 162 -35.42 -27.65 3.66
CA LEU A 162 -36.45 -28.69 3.74
C LEU A 162 -36.71 -29.27 2.35
N ASP A 163 -36.98 -30.57 2.28
CA ASP A 163 -37.42 -31.21 1.04
C ASP A 163 -38.81 -30.70 0.66
N THR A 164 -38.89 -29.95 -0.45
CA THR A 164 -40.15 -29.35 -0.92
C THR A 164 -41.20 -30.39 -1.29
N LYS A 165 -40.77 -31.61 -1.64
CA LYS A 165 -41.64 -32.74 -1.96
C LYS A 165 -42.09 -33.55 -0.74
N ARG A 166 -41.63 -33.20 0.47
CA ARG A 166 -42.00 -33.84 1.76
C ARG A 166 -41.87 -35.37 1.73
N ARG A 167 -40.82 -35.90 1.09
CA ARG A 167 -40.62 -37.35 0.99
C ARG A 167 -40.39 -37.96 2.37
N LYS A 168 -41.02 -39.10 2.64
CA LYS A 168 -40.92 -39.81 3.93
C LYS A 168 -39.45 -40.22 4.20
N GLY A 169 -38.96 -39.91 5.40
CA GLY A 169 -37.57 -40.19 5.79
C GLY A 169 -36.56 -39.08 5.41
N ALA A 170 -36.98 -38.02 4.72
CA ALA A 170 -36.11 -36.88 4.47
C ALA A 170 -35.78 -36.14 5.78
N VAL A 171 -34.49 -36.02 6.09
CA VAL A 171 -33.98 -35.28 7.25
C VAL A 171 -33.71 -33.82 6.84
N PRO A 172 -34.20 -32.82 7.60
CA PRO A 172 -33.87 -31.42 7.35
C PRO A 172 -32.36 -31.17 7.31
N TYR A 173 -31.89 -30.40 6.33
CA TYR A 173 -30.48 -30.02 6.24
C TYR A 173 -30.25 -28.69 6.93
N PHE A 174 -29.55 -28.74 8.07
CA PHE A 174 -29.19 -27.56 8.85
C PHE A 174 -27.78 -27.11 8.48
N THR A 175 -27.61 -25.85 8.09
CA THR A 175 -26.30 -25.30 7.70
C THR A 175 -26.18 -23.81 8.01
N ARG A 176 -25.01 -23.25 7.71
CA ARG A 176 -24.67 -21.83 7.83
C ARG A 176 -24.34 -21.29 6.44
N GLU A 177 -24.90 -20.14 6.11
CA GLU A 177 -24.58 -19.39 4.90
C GLU A 177 -23.75 -18.17 5.29
N LEU A 178 -22.58 -18.02 4.67
CA LEU A 178 -21.71 -16.86 4.81
C LEU A 178 -21.70 -16.10 3.48
N GLY A 179 -22.16 -14.85 3.52
CA GLY A 179 -21.99 -13.89 2.45
C GLY A 179 -20.95 -12.84 2.85
N GLN A 180 -19.79 -12.87 2.22
CA GLN A 180 -18.75 -11.86 2.39
C GLN A 180 -18.19 -11.46 1.03
N PRO A 181 -18.07 -10.16 0.73
CA PRO A 181 -17.35 -9.71 -0.46
C PRO A 181 -15.85 -9.97 -0.31
N ASP A 182 -15.23 -10.50 -1.37
CA ASP A 182 -13.77 -10.63 -1.42
C ASP A 182 -13.09 -9.27 -1.68
N THR A 183 -13.77 -8.35 -2.37
CA THR A 183 -13.38 -6.94 -2.62
C THR A 183 -14.59 -6.03 -2.84
N TYR A 184 -14.34 -4.75 -3.14
CA TYR A 184 -15.30 -3.89 -3.81
C TYR A 184 -15.59 -4.27 -5.27
N THR A 185 -16.54 -3.54 -5.87
CA THR A 185 -16.72 -3.44 -7.32
C THR A 185 -15.49 -2.81 -7.99
N LEU A 186 -15.37 -3.00 -9.31
CA LEU A 186 -14.35 -2.34 -10.12
C LEU A 186 -14.39 -0.80 -9.99
N GLU A 187 -15.59 -0.23 -9.82
CA GLU A 187 -15.79 1.21 -9.65
C GLU A 187 -15.10 1.73 -8.38
N ASN A 188 -15.34 1.13 -7.21
CA ASN A 188 -14.70 1.63 -5.99
C ASN A 188 -13.19 1.33 -5.97
N LEU A 189 -12.71 0.30 -6.69
CA LEU A 189 -11.27 0.10 -6.89
C LEU A 189 -10.65 1.25 -7.69
N ALA A 190 -11.33 1.72 -8.75
CA ALA A 190 -10.90 2.89 -9.50
C ALA A 190 -10.93 4.16 -8.65
N GLU A 191 -11.96 4.36 -7.83
CA GLU A 191 -12.02 5.48 -6.89
C GLU A 191 -10.88 5.45 -5.86
N PHE A 192 -10.59 4.27 -5.31
CA PHE A 192 -9.52 4.10 -4.34
C PHE A 192 -8.15 4.32 -4.99
N ARG A 193 -7.96 3.86 -6.22
CA ARG A 193 -6.75 4.14 -6.99
C ARG A 193 -6.55 5.65 -7.20
N GLY A 194 -7.58 6.36 -7.66
CA GLY A 194 -7.50 7.81 -7.83
C GLY A 194 -7.18 8.54 -6.53
N LEU A 195 -7.69 8.06 -5.39
CA LEU A 195 -7.30 8.57 -4.07
C LEU A 195 -5.83 8.32 -3.77
N VAL A 196 -5.32 7.11 -4.03
CA VAL A 196 -3.90 6.76 -3.79
C VAL A 196 -2.99 7.61 -4.68
N GLU A 197 -3.33 7.82 -5.94
CA GLU A 197 -2.61 8.67 -6.88
C GLU A 197 -2.56 10.13 -6.40
N HIS A 198 -3.69 10.68 -5.95
CA HIS A 198 -3.74 12.03 -5.36
C HIS A 198 -2.79 12.17 -4.18
N VAL A 199 -2.87 11.22 -3.24
CA VAL A 199 -2.02 11.22 -2.04
C VAL A 199 -0.55 11.07 -2.41
N LYS A 200 -0.24 10.19 -3.36
CA LYS A 200 1.13 9.98 -3.83
C LYS A 200 1.69 11.25 -4.45
N SER A 201 0.93 11.93 -5.31
CA SER A 201 1.34 13.21 -5.91
C SER A 201 1.67 14.27 -4.85
N PHE A 202 0.83 14.40 -3.82
CA PHE A 202 1.12 15.29 -2.68
C PHE A 202 2.43 14.93 -1.97
N VAL A 203 2.64 13.63 -1.70
CA VAL A 203 3.85 13.13 -1.02
C VAL A 203 5.11 13.34 -1.87
N ASP A 204 5.03 13.06 -3.17
CA ASP A 204 6.14 13.27 -4.11
C ASP A 204 6.53 14.76 -4.13
N GLY A 205 5.57 15.68 -4.21
CA GLY A 205 5.85 17.11 -4.14
C GLY A 205 6.49 17.56 -2.81
N LYS A 206 6.15 16.90 -1.69
CA LYS A 206 6.83 17.13 -0.40
C LYS A 206 8.26 16.61 -0.40
N ILE A 207 8.49 15.43 -0.96
CA ILE A 207 9.82 14.83 -1.10
C ILE A 207 10.70 15.74 -1.95
N ASP A 208 10.23 16.23 -3.10
CA ASP A 208 10.99 17.11 -4.00
C ASP A 208 11.37 18.42 -3.30
N THR A 209 10.41 19.03 -2.60
CA THR A 209 10.67 20.25 -1.82
C THR A 209 11.72 20.01 -0.73
N LEU A 210 11.63 18.89 -0.01
CA LEU A 210 12.55 18.56 1.07
C LEU A 210 13.94 18.19 0.54
N ASN A 211 14.03 17.46 -0.57
CA ASN A 211 15.28 17.14 -1.25
C ASN A 211 16.05 18.42 -1.58
N LYS A 212 15.38 19.39 -2.21
CA LYS A 212 15.99 20.70 -2.52
C LYS A 212 16.51 21.40 -1.27
N LYS A 213 15.69 21.46 -0.21
CA LYS A 213 16.08 22.10 1.06
C LYS A 213 17.23 21.41 1.78
N VAL A 214 17.22 20.07 1.83
CA VAL A 214 18.34 19.31 2.44
C VAL A 214 19.61 19.56 1.65
N LEU A 215 19.54 19.52 0.30
CA LEU A 215 20.69 19.77 -0.54
C LEU A 215 21.24 21.20 -0.36
N GLU A 216 20.40 22.22 -0.44
CA GLU A 216 20.82 23.63 -0.37
C GLU A 216 21.24 24.03 1.05
N ASP A 217 20.35 23.83 2.02
CA ASP A 217 20.51 24.38 3.36
C ASP A 217 21.46 23.55 4.22
N ASP A 218 21.46 22.22 4.06
CA ASP A 218 22.16 21.32 4.98
C ASP A 218 23.46 20.79 4.37
N ILE A 219 23.49 20.50 3.05
CA ILE A 219 24.65 19.90 2.37
C ILE A 219 25.56 20.97 1.75
N ILE A 220 25.05 21.77 0.80
CA ILE A 220 25.86 22.75 0.04
C ILE A 220 26.40 23.84 0.97
N SER A 221 25.57 24.34 1.90
CA SER A 221 25.95 25.39 2.85
C SER A 221 27.18 25.06 3.72
N LYS A 222 27.46 23.77 3.95
CA LYS A 222 28.62 23.30 4.73
C LYS A 222 29.92 23.25 3.92
N GLY A 223 29.82 23.23 2.59
CA GLY A 223 30.96 23.10 1.67
C GLY A 223 31.49 21.66 1.53
N GLY A 224 32.19 21.39 0.42
CA GLY A 224 32.67 20.04 0.08
C GLY A 224 33.67 19.48 1.10
N ASP A 225 34.63 20.30 1.54
CA ASP A 225 35.69 19.88 2.47
C ASP A 225 35.16 19.37 3.81
N TYR A 226 34.02 19.91 4.27
CA TYR A 226 33.34 19.45 5.47
C TYR A 226 32.96 17.96 5.34
N TRP A 227 32.28 17.60 4.24
CA TRP A 227 31.80 16.23 4.00
C TRP A 227 32.94 15.23 3.71
N TYR A 228 34.07 15.69 3.15
CA TYR A 228 35.25 14.86 2.97
C TYR A 228 36.00 14.57 4.28
N LYS A 229 35.73 15.31 5.37
CA LYS A 229 36.28 15.04 6.71
C LYS A 229 35.38 14.15 7.58
N GLU A 230 34.07 14.20 7.40
CA GLU A 230 33.10 13.36 8.13
C GLU A 230 33.36 11.87 7.93
N THR A 231 33.37 11.04 8.99
CA THR A 231 33.77 9.63 8.88
C THR A 231 32.63 8.72 8.47
#